data_AF-A0A945I9T8-F1
#
_entry.id   AF-A0A945I9T8-F1
#
_cell.length_a   1.000
_cell.length_b   1.000
_cell.length_c   1.000
_cell.angle_alpha   90.00
_cell.angle_beta   90.00
_cell.angle_gamma   90.00
#
_symmetry.space_group_name_H-M   'P 1'
#
loop_
_entity.id
_entity.type
_entity.pdbx_description
1 polymer ?
#
loop_
_entity_poly.entity_id
_entity_poly.type
_entity_poly.pdbx_seq_one_letter_code
_entity_poly.pdbx_strand_id
1 'polypeptide(L)'
;MIYQDATSDIVAELAGEFGSHHLDPASLDLLLSFHSFLVRTDKHTILVDLCCGNDKDRPTRQAWHKRSGPFLDNLAKTGVQPSDIDFVMCTHLHADHVGWNTQLVDGAWVPTFPNAQYLFAEKELAHWQHEHDANPTEPILYGSYI
;
A
#
# COMPACT_ATOMS: atom_id res chain seq x y z
N MET A 1 12.16 15.55 -1.29
CA MET A 1 12.78 14.77 -0.20
C MET A 1 11.95 15.02 1.06
N ILE A 2 11.56 13.98 1.81
CA ILE A 2 10.66 14.12 2.98
C ILE A 2 11.35 14.92 4.12
N TYR A 3 12.68 14.82 4.22
CA TYR A 3 13.50 15.57 5.17
C TYR A 3 14.52 16.40 4.38
N GLN A 4 14.17 17.65 4.08
CA GLN A 4 14.98 18.50 3.20
C GLN A 4 16.35 18.87 3.81
N ASP A 5 16.43 18.89 5.15
CA ASP A 5 17.65 19.23 5.89
C ASP A 5 18.46 18.00 6.33
N ALA A 6 18.04 16.78 5.95
CA ALA A 6 18.75 15.57 6.32
C ALA A 6 20.09 15.48 5.57
N THR A 7 21.19 15.41 6.33
CA THR A 7 22.54 15.15 5.83
C THR A 7 22.93 13.70 6.10
N SER A 8 23.93 13.18 5.36
CA SER A 8 24.47 11.83 5.63
C SER A 8 25.00 11.67 7.06
N ASP A 9 25.51 12.74 7.66
CA ASP A 9 26.00 12.73 9.05
C ASP A 9 24.84 12.54 10.04
N ILE A 10 23.72 13.24 9.82
CA ILE A 10 22.50 13.06 10.64
C ILE A 10 21.99 11.64 10.49
N VAL A 11 21.94 11.10 9.27
CA VAL A 11 21.45 9.73 9.05
C VAL A 11 22.37 8.69 9.69
N ALA A 12 23.69 8.89 9.66
CA ALA A 12 24.66 8.00 10.29
C ALA A 12 24.57 8.03 11.83
N GLU A 13 24.40 9.20 12.42
CA GLU A 13 24.15 9.36 13.86
C GLU A 13 22.87 8.62 14.28
N LEU A 14 21.77 8.85 13.56
CA LEU A 14 20.49 8.20 13.81
C LEU A 14 20.52 6.69 13.56
N ALA A 15 21.34 6.19 12.63
CA ALA A 15 21.51 4.75 12.41
C ALA A 15 22.16 4.08 13.62
N GLY A 16 23.05 4.77 14.33
CA GLY A 16 23.60 4.32 15.61
C GLY A 16 22.55 4.26 16.73
N GLU A 17 21.59 5.19 16.73
CA GLU A 17 20.54 5.29 17.75
C GLU A 17 19.37 4.31 17.51
N PHE A 18 18.81 4.28 16.30
CA PHE A 18 17.64 3.47 15.94
C PHE A 18 17.98 2.03 15.54
N GLY A 19 19.26 1.76 15.28
CA GLY A 19 19.76 0.45 14.90
C GLY A 19 19.42 0.01 13.47
N SER A 20 20.03 -1.10 13.06
CA SER A 20 20.00 -1.63 11.68
C SER A 20 18.64 -2.13 11.20
N HIS A 21 17.62 -2.14 12.06
CA HIS A 21 16.25 -2.50 11.67
C HIS A 21 15.47 -1.34 11.06
N HIS A 22 15.90 -0.09 11.29
CA HIS A 22 15.22 1.11 10.80
C HIS A 22 16.07 1.87 9.78
N LEU A 23 17.39 1.84 9.93
CA LEU A 23 18.34 2.49 9.02
C LEU A 23 19.47 1.52 8.68
N ASP A 24 19.74 1.30 7.39
CA ASP A 24 20.92 0.54 6.97
C ASP A 24 22.17 1.43 7.14
N PRO A 25 23.12 1.07 8.04
CA PRO A 25 24.28 1.91 8.31
C PRO A 25 25.28 1.96 7.14
N ALA A 26 25.18 1.06 6.16
CA ALA A 26 26.07 1.03 4.99
C ALA A 26 25.50 1.84 3.82
N SER A 27 24.21 1.70 3.51
CA SER A 27 23.58 2.43 2.41
C SER A 27 22.93 3.75 2.82
N LEU A 28 22.72 3.97 4.13
CA LEU A 28 21.95 5.05 4.71
C LEU A 28 20.47 5.05 4.29
N ASP A 29 19.95 3.89 3.89
CA ASP A 29 18.54 3.72 3.54
C ASP A 29 17.65 3.66 4.77
N LEU A 30 16.52 4.37 4.70
CA LEU A 30 15.42 4.22 5.65
C LEU A 30 14.59 2.99 5.29
N LEU A 31 14.52 2.04 6.22
CA LEU A 31 13.75 0.82 6.08
C LEU A 31 12.30 1.07 6.52
N LEU A 32 11.39 1.11 5.54
CA LEU A 32 9.95 1.29 5.79
C LEU A 32 9.22 -0.05 5.69
N SER A 33 8.32 -0.29 6.64
CA SER A 33 7.40 -1.43 6.61
C SER A 33 5.96 -0.95 6.46
N PHE A 34 5.24 -1.56 5.52
CA PHE A 34 3.82 -1.29 5.28
C PHE A 34 3.02 -2.50 5.71
N HIS A 35 2.03 -2.27 6.57
CA HIS A 35 1.24 -3.32 7.18
C HIS A 35 -0.23 -3.11 6.87
N SER A 36 -0.93 -4.23 6.74
CA SER A 36 -2.39 -4.30 6.74
C SER A 36 -2.86 -4.86 8.08
N PHE A 37 -3.99 -4.37 8.57
CA PHE A 37 -4.60 -4.85 9.80
C PHE A 37 -5.89 -5.60 9.50
N LEU A 38 -5.95 -6.86 9.92
CA LEU A 38 -7.17 -7.65 9.92
C LEU A 38 -7.90 -7.44 11.25
N VAL A 39 -9.09 -6.85 11.20
CA VAL A 39 -9.95 -6.62 12.36
C VAL A 39 -11.16 -7.54 12.27
N ARG A 40 -11.41 -8.31 13.33
CA ARG A 40 -12.57 -9.19 13.45
C ARG A 40 -13.48 -8.73 14.57
N THR A 41 -14.76 -8.65 14.26
CA THR A 41 -15.85 -8.42 15.21
C THR A 41 -16.78 -9.63 15.20
N ASP A 42 -17.79 -9.64 16.05
CA ASP A 42 -18.81 -10.70 16.04
C ASP A 42 -19.62 -10.74 14.71
N LYS A 43 -19.55 -9.69 13.89
CA LYS A 43 -20.37 -9.53 12.68
C LYS A 43 -19.60 -9.37 11.38
N HIS A 44 -18.35 -8.91 11.45
CA HIS A 44 -17.61 -8.48 10.27
C HIS A 44 -16.13 -8.83 10.36
N THR A 45 -15.55 -9.11 9.19
CA THR A 45 -14.13 -9.22 8.90
C THR A 45 -13.69 -8.03 8.05
N ILE A 46 -12.79 -7.22 8.58
CA ILE A 46 -12.40 -5.92 8.02
C ILE A 46 -10.90 -5.93 7.76
N LEU A 47 -10.47 -5.44 6.59
CA LEU A 47 -9.07 -5.11 6.32
C LEU A 47 -8.89 -3.59 6.33
N VAL A 48 -7.88 -3.12 7.06
CA VAL A 48 -7.47 -1.72 7.10
C VAL A 48 -6.09 -1.58 6.46
N ASP A 49 -6.05 -0.78 5.39
CA ASP A 49 -4.91 -0.59 4.48
C ASP A 49 -4.41 -1.89 3.82
N LEU A 50 -3.85 -1.78 2.62
CA LEU A 50 -3.62 -2.91 1.72
C LEU A 50 -2.24 -2.88 1.04
N CYS A 51 -1.26 -2.23 1.66
CA CYS A 51 0.15 -2.23 1.23
C CYS A 51 0.35 -1.80 -0.26
N CYS A 52 1.51 -2.10 -0.85
CA CYS A 52 1.88 -1.62 -2.19
C CYS A 52 1.30 -2.42 -3.38
N GLY A 53 0.70 -3.59 -3.14
CA GLY A 53 0.19 -4.45 -4.23
C GLY A 53 1.29 -5.14 -5.03
N ASN A 54 0.91 -6.14 -5.83
CA ASN A 54 1.80 -6.76 -6.82
C ASN A 54 1.59 -6.19 -8.22
N ASP A 55 2.58 -6.40 -9.10
CA ASP A 55 2.53 -6.14 -10.55
C ASP A 55 2.37 -4.68 -10.99
N LYS A 56 2.19 -3.74 -10.05
CA LYS A 56 1.95 -2.34 -10.37
C LYS A 56 3.18 -1.62 -10.90
N ASP A 57 2.98 -0.82 -11.94
CA ASP A 57 4.01 0.12 -12.39
C ASP A 57 4.18 1.24 -11.34
N ARG A 58 5.44 1.53 -10.98
CA ARG A 58 5.85 2.54 -9.98
C ARG A 58 7.25 3.07 -10.36
N PRO A 59 7.42 3.67 -11.56
CA PRO A 59 8.73 3.98 -12.12
C PRO A 59 9.56 4.94 -11.25
N THR A 60 8.91 5.78 -10.44
CA THR A 60 9.57 6.72 -9.53
C THR A 60 9.93 6.11 -8.18
N ARG A 61 9.53 4.86 -7.90
CA ARG A 61 9.75 4.14 -6.64
C ARG A 61 10.15 2.69 -6.93
N GLN A 62 11.42 2.47 -7.28
CA GLN A 62 11.94 1.16 -7.70
C GLN A 62 11.65 0.01 -6.71
N ALA A 63 11.72 0.27 -5.40
CA ALA A 63 11.39 -0.73 -4.37
C ALA A 63 9.91 -1.18 -4.39
N TRP A 64 9.03 -0.39 -5.02
CA TRP A 64 7.60 -0.64 -5.14
C TRP A 64 7.17 -1.09 -6.54
N HIS A 65 8.06 -0.98 -7.52
CA HIS A 65 7.77 -1.30 -8.91
C HIS A 65 7.68 -2.80 -9.13
N LYS A 66 6.57 -3.26 -9.73
CA LYS A 66 6.33 -4.67 -10.11
C LYS A 66 6.68 -5.64 -8.99
N ARG A 67 6.27 -5.28 -7.76
CA ARG A 67 6.48 -6.14 -6.60
C ARG A 67 5.79 -7.48 -6.81
N SER A 68 6.37 -8.50 -6.20
CA SER A 68 5.78 -9.83 -6.05
C SER A 68 5.96 -10.26 -4.60
N GLY A 69 5.00 -9.91 -3.75
CA GLY A 69 5.00 -10.20 -2.32
C GLY A 69 3.89 -11.17 -1.89
N PRO A 70 4.04 -11.80 -0.70
CA PRO A 70 3.18 -12.88 -0.23
C PRO A 70 1.94 -12.38 0.54
N PHE A 71 1.33 -11.26 0.13
CA PHE A 71 0.24 -10.65 0.91
C PHE A 71 -0.95 -11.59 1.09
N LEU A 72 -1.44 -12.19 0.00
CA LEU A 72 -2.56 -13.12 0.04
C LEU A 72 -2.21 -14.41 0.77
N ASP A 73 -0.98 -14.92 0.62
CA ASP A 73 -0.51 -16.07 1.39
C ASP A 73 -0.50 -15.76 2.89
N ASN A 74 -0.12 -14.55 3.27
CA ASN A 74 -0.12 -14.11 4.67
C ASN A 74 -1.53 -13.93 5.23
N LEU A 75 -2.48 -13.45 4.42
CA LEU A 75 -3.89 -13.42 4.79
C LEU A 75 -4.44 -14.84 4.99
N ALA A 76 -4.13 -15.77 4.07
CA ALA A 76 -4.56 -17.16 4.19
C ALA A 76 -4.05 -17.84 5.47
N LYS A 77 -2.86 -17.48 5.96
CA LYS A 77 -2.32 -17.96 7.25
C LYS A 77 -3.15 -17.53 8.46
N THR A 78 -4.00 -16.49 8.34
CA THR A 78 -4.94 -16.11 9.40
C THR A 78 -6.25 -16.90 9.33
N GLY A 79 -6.39 -17.81 8.36
CA GLY A 79 -7.61 -18.58 8.12
C GLY A 79 -8.72 -17.79 7.42
N VAL A 80 -8.38 -16.67 6.76
CA VAL A 80 -9.30 -15.79 6.06
C VAL A 80 -8.98 -15.80 4.57
N GLN A 81 -10.00 -15.95 3.74
CA GLN A 81 -9.90 -15.82 2.29
C GLN A 81 -10.35 -14.44 1.82
N PRO A 82 -9.93 -14.00 0.62
CA PRO A 82 -10.36 -12.71 0.10
C PRO A 82 -11.88 -12.54 -0.03
N SER A 83 -12.61 -13.65 -0.24
CA SER A 83 -14.08 -13.68 -0.30
C SER A 83 -14.76 -13.49 1.06
N ASP A 84 -14.02 -13.65 2.17
CA ASP A 84 -14.55 -13.58 3.53
C ASP A 84 -14.51 -12.15 4.09
N ILE A 85 -13.93 -11.21 3.34
CA ILE A 85 -13.80 -9.81 3.75
C ILE A 85 -15.10 -9.07 3.47
N ASP A 86 -15.68 -8.49 4.51
CA ASP A 86 -16.90 -7.67 4.41
C ASP A 86 -16.57 -6.23 4.05
N PHE A 87 -15.48 -5.70 4.59
CA PHE A 87 -15.06 -4.31 4.39
C PHE A 87 -13.56 -4.20 4.14
N VAL A 88 -13.22 -3.36 3.18
CA VAL A 88 -11.87 -2.82 2.97
C VAL A 88 -11.92 -1.35 3.31
N MET A 89 -11.06 -0.91 4.22
CA MET A 89 -10.93 0.49 4.63
C MET A 89 -9.53 0.98 4.31
N CYS A 90 -9.40 2.14 3.66
CA CYS A 90 -8.11 2.81 3.51
C CYS A 90 -8.08 4.06 4.38
N THR A 91 -7.02 4.20 5.18
CA THR A 91 -6.79 5.40 6.00
C THR A 91 -6.64 6.64 5.13
N HIS A 92 -5.98 6.47 3.98
CA HIS A 92 -5.86 7.43 2.89
C HIS A 92 -5.47 6.67 1.61
N LEU A 93 -5.41 7.38 0.48
CA LEU A 93 -5.35 6.74 -0.84
C LEU A 93 -3.95 6.78 -1.48
N HIS A 94 -2.86 6.78 -0.70
CA HIS A 94 -1.51 6.62 -1.25
C HIS A 94 -1.21 5.19 -1.71
N ALA A 95 -0.23 5.06 -2.62
CA ALA A 95 0.11 3.80 -3.30
C ALA A 95 0.50 2.64 -2.37
N ASP A 96 1.02 2.94 -1.19
CA ASP A 96 1.40 2.00 -0.13
C ASP A 96 0.22 1.57 0.77
N HIS A 97 -0.97 2.11 0.54
CA HIS A 97 -2.20 1.75 1.26
C HIS A 97 -3.24 1.08 0.36
N VAL A 98 -3.20 1.32 -0.95
CA VAL A 98 -4.26 0.89 -1.89
C VAL A 98 -3.80 -0.13 -2.91
N GLY A 99 -2.59 -0.64 -2.76
CA GLY A 99 -1.99 -1.55 -3.71
C GLY A 99 -2.80 -2.83 -3.87
N TRP A 100 -3.12 -3.53 -2.78
CA TRP A 100 -3.93 -4.75 -2.85
C TRP A 100 -5.44 -4.51 -2.96
N ASN A 101 -5.92 -3.29 -3.22
CA ASN A 101 -7.33 -3.09 -3.60
C ASN A 101 -7.70 -3.93 -4.83
N THR A 102 -6.73 -4.08 -5.74
CA THR A 102 -6.86 -4.87 -6.96
C THR A 102 -5.67 -5.79 -7.16
N GLN A 103 -5.90 -6.86 -7.92
CA GLN A 103 -4.89 -7.79 -8.40
C GLN A 103 -4.98 -7.92 -9.91
N LEU A 104 -3.86 -8.25 -10.56
CA LEU A 104 -3.81 -8.46 -12.00
C LEU A 104 -4.18 -9.91 -12.31
N VAL A 105 -5.30 -10.13 -12.99
CA VAL A 105 -5.77 -11.46 -13.43
C VAL A 105 -6.02 -11.39 -14.93
N ASP A 106 -5.35 -12.26 -15.69
CA ASP A 106 -5.45 -12.34 -17.15
C ASP A 106 -5.29 -10.98 -17.87
N GLY A 107 -4.41 -10.12 -17.34
CA GLY A 107 -4.12 -8.79 -17.89
C GLY A 107 -5.11 -7.70 -17.49
N ALA A 108 -6.11 -8.00 -16.67
CA ALA A 108 -7.07 -7.03 -16.15
C ALA A 108 -6.90 -6.85 -14.63
N TRP A 109 -7.00 -5.60 -14.16
CA TRP A 109 -7.12 -5.31 -12.74
C TRP A 109 -8.52 -5.66 -12.28
N VAL A 110 -8.62 -6.56 -11.29
CA VAL A 110 -9.89 -6.95 -10.67
C VAL A 110 -9.83 -6.73 -9.17
N PRO A 111 -10.96 -6.49 -8.48
CA PRO A 111 -10.96 -6.34 -7.02
C PRO A 111 -10.36 -7.57 -6.36
N THR A 112 -9.42 -7.37 -5.45
CA THR A 112 -8.80 -8.48 -4.70
C THR A 112 -9.82 -9.13 -3.76
N PHE A 113 -10.69 -8.31 -3.16
CA PHE A 113 -11.72 -8.70 -2.21
C PHE A 113 -13.10 -8.49 -2.86
N PRO A 114 -13.65 -9.50 -3.55
CA PRO A 114 -14.81 -9.32 -4.44
C PRO A 114 -16.13 -9.09 -3.71
N ASN A 115 -16.25 -9.55 -2.46
CA ASN A 115 -17.47 -9.39 -1.65
C ASN A 115 -17.43 -8.15 -0.75
N ALA A 116 -16.27 -7.49 -0.65
CA ALA A 116 -16.07 -6.40 0.29
C ALA A 116 -16.69 -5.10 -0.22
N GLN A 117 -17.23 -4.30 0.70
CA GLN A 117 -17.45 -2.88 0.45
C GLN A 117 -16.16 -2.09 0.73
N TYR A 118 -15.77 -1.25 -0.21
CA TYR A 118 -14.57 -0.42 -0.11
C TYR A 118 -14.96 0.95 0.43
N LEU A 119 -14.44 1.30 1.61
CA LEU A 119 -14.78 2.51 2.34
C LEU A 119 -13.60 3.47 2.35
N PHE A 120 -13.84 4.68 1.85
CA PHE A 120 -12.86 5.76 1.77
C PHE A 120 -13.44 7.06 2.32
N ALA A 121 -12.58 7.92 2.84
CA ALA A 121 -12.99 9.28 3.18
C ALA A 121 -13.35 10.05 1.89
N GLU A 122 -14.50 10.72 1.89
CA GLU A 122 -14.98 11.51 0.74
C GLU A 122 -13.93 12.52 0.26
N LYS A 123 -13.24 13.18 1.20
CA LYS A 123 -12.19 14.16 0.88
C LYS A 123 -10.98 13.55 0.17
N GLU A 124 -10.56 12.35 0.58
CA GLU A 124 -9.48 11.63 -0.09
C GLU A 124 -9.93 11.25 -1.50
N LEU A 125 -11.12 10.67 -1.64
CA LEU A 125 -11.65 10.27 -2.94
C LEU A 125 -11.75 11.46 -3.90
N ALA A 126 -12.28 12.59 -3.44
CA ALA A 126 -12.38 13.81 -4.23
C ALA A 126 -11.01 14.36 -4.66
N HIS A 127 -10.00 14.29 -3.77
CA HIS A 127 -8.64 14.70 -4.12
C HIS A 127 -8.06 13.83 -5.24
N TRP A 128 -8.12 12.51 -5.12
CA TRP A 128 -7.56 11.62 -6.14
C TRP A 128 -8.33 11.62 -7.45
N GLN A 129 -9.65 11.84 -7.41
CA GLN A 129 -10.45 12.08 -8.61
C GLN A 129 -10.02 13.35 -9.33
N HIS A 130 -9.79 14.44 -8.59
CA HIS A 130 -9.27 15.68 -9.18
C HIS A 130 -7.89 15.46 -9.84
N GLU A 131 -6.97 14.74 -9.18
CA GLU A 131 -5.65 14.42 -9.76
C GLU A 131 -5.77 13.57 -11.04
N HIS A 132 -6.71 12.61 -11.07
CA HIS A 132 -7.00 11.83 -12.26
C HIS A 132 -7.52 12.69 -13.40
N ASP A 133 -8.53 13.53 -13.12
CA ASP A 133 -9.17 14.39 -14.12
C ASP A 133 -8.19 15.43 -14.68
N ALA A 134 -7.24 15.88 -13.87
CA ALA A 134 -6.18 16.80 -14.30
C ALA A 134 -5.18 16.16 -15.26
N ASN A 135 -4.94 14.83 -15.16
CA ASN A 135 -3.97 14.09 -15.98
C ASN A 135 -4.53 12.72 -16.42
N PRO A 136 -5.59 12.67 -17.25
CA PRO A 136 -6.35 11.44 -17.51
C PRO A 136 -5.55 10.36 -18.27
N THR A 137 -4.45 10.74 -18.92
CA THR A 137 -3.58 9.81 -19.65
C THR A 137 -2.53 9.15 -18.77
N GLU A 138 -2.27 9.67 -17.57
CA GLU A 138 -1.35 9.06 -16.61
C GLU A 138 -2.16 8.27 -15.58
N PRO A 139 -2.00 6.94 -15.49
CA PRO A 139 -2.75 6.14 -14.54
C PRO A 139 -2.37 6.52 -13.10
N ILE A 140 -3.26 7.24 -12.41
CA ILE A 140 -3.08 7.50 -10.97
C ILE A 140 -3.06 6.16 -10.23
N LEU A 141 -2.06 5.98 -9.37
CA LEU A 141 -1.93 4.81 -8.50
C LEU A 141 -1.92 3.45 -9.26
N TYR A 142 -1.68 3.50 -10.57
CA TYR A 142 -1.47 2.42 -11.55
C TYR A 142 -2.25 1.15 -11.25
N GLY A 143 -3.57 1.24 -11.45
CA GLY A 143 -4.48 0.11 -11.38
C GLY A 143 -4.94 -0.25 -9.97
N SER A 144 -4.66 0.55 -8.94
CA SER A 144 -5.18 0.35 -7.57
C SER A 144 -6.69 0.60 -7.40
N TYR A 145 -7.38 1.07 -8.45
CA TYR A 145 -8.83 1.27 -8.49
C TYR A 145 -9.34 0.82 -9.86
N ILE A 146 -10.64 0.52 -9.91
CA ILE A 146 -11.41 0.22 -11.12
C ILE A 146 -12.59 1.16 -11.25
#